data_AF-A0A382IVQ5-F1
#
_entry.id   AF-A0A382IVQ5-F1
#
_cell.length_a   1.000
_cell.length_b   1.000
_cell.length_c   1.000
_cell.angle_alpha   90.00
_cell.angle_beta   90.00
_cell.angle_gamma   90.00
#
_symmetry.space_group_name_H-M   'P 1'
#
loop_
_entity.id
_entity.type
_entity.pdbx_description
1 polymer ?
#
loop_
_entity_poly.entity_id
_entity_poly.type
_entity_poly.pdbx_seq_one_letter_code
_entity_poly.pdbx_strand_id
1 'polypeptide(L)' 'MRPNMIFFLIDGLRADQCFGKDKTSLTPNIDSLRKKGTYFTNAFTPVDGTIISLNTIFNSNFQVGNAARHQ' A
#
# COMPACT_ATOMS: atom_id res chain seq x y z
N MET A 1 -15.46 20.51 10.09
CA MET A 1 -14.54 19.63 10.86
C MET A 1 -13.33 19.31 10.00
N ARG A 2 -12.11 19.31 10.56
CA ARG A 2 -10.87 18.88 9.88
C ARG A 2 -10.44 17.53 10.47
N PRO A 3 -10.61 16.40 9.76
CA PRO A 3 -10.21 15.10 10.27
C PRO A 3 -8.69 14.96 10.30
N ASN A 4 -8.18 14.14 11.20
CA ASN A 4 -6.79 13.71 11.20
C ASN A 4 -6.59 12.57 10.18
N MET A 5 -5.41 12.50 9.57
CA MET A 5 -5.03 11.44 8.64
C MET A 5 -3.82 10.69 9.20
N ILE A 6 -3.89 9.37 9.16
CA ILE A 6 -2.78 8.47 9.47
C ILE A 6 -2.53 7.62 8.22
N PHE A 7 -1.29 7.62 7.74
CA PHE A 7 -0.86 6.81 6.60
C PHE A 7 0.05 5.68 7.10
N PHE A 8 -0.42 4.43 6.98
CA PHE A 8 0.35 3.22 7.32
C PHE A 8 0.89 2.58 6.05
N LEU A 9 2.20 2.30 6.05
CA LEU A 9 2.86 1.50 5.03
C LEU A 9 3.64 0.37 5.71
N ILE A 10 3.57 -0.83 5.15
CA ILE A 10 4.25 -2.02 5.67
C ILE A 10 5.08 -2.61 4.54
N ASP A 11 6.41 -2.65 4.73
CA ASP A 11 7.34 -3.18 3.72
C ASP A 11 7.20 -4.71 3.59
N GLY A 12 7.16 -5.21 2.37
CA GLY A 12 7.02 -6.63 2.06
C GLY A 12 5.67 -7.28 2.38
N LEU A 13 4.61 -6.50 2.70
CA LEU A 13 3.29 -7.07 2.99
C LEU A 13 2.58 -7.54 1.71
N ARG A 14 2.36 -8.85 1.59
CA ARG A 14 1.61 -9.44 0.47
C ARG A 14 0.10 -9.33 0.67
N ALA A 15 -0.64 -9.05 -0.39
CA ALA A 15 -2.10 -8.85 -0.34
C ALA A 15 -2.88 -10.10 0.13
N ASP A 16 -2.43 -11.30 -0.24
CA ASP A 16 -3.02 -12.58 0.17
C ASP A 16 -2.90 -12.84 1.69
N GLN A 17 -1.98 -12.15 2.37
CA GLN A 17 -1.85 -12.18 3.82
C GLN A 17 -2.84 -11.25 4.53
N CYS A 18 -3.65 -10.47 3.80
CA CYS A 18 -4.64 -9.53 4.37
C CYS A 18 -6.05 -9.75 3.84
N PHE A 19 -6.21 -10.53 2.76
CA PHE A 19 -7.49 -10.73 2.09
C PHE A 19 -7.50 -12.07 1.33
N GLY A 20 -8.68 -12.68 1.22
CA GLY A 20 -8.88 -13.96 0.53
C GLY A 20 -9.51 -15.03 1.43
N LYS A 21 -10.15 -16.03 0.81
CA LYS A 21 -10.75 -17.18 1.53
C LYS A 21 -9.69 -18.06 2.16
N ASP A 22 -8.52 -18.13 1.55
CA ASP A 22 -7.41 -19.00 1.94
C ASP A 22 -6.36 -18.29 2.81
N LYS A 23 -6.68 -17.09 3.31
CA LYS A 23 -5.82 -16.33 4.22
C LYS A 23 -5.61 -17.12 5.52
N THR A 24 -4.37 -17.48 5.82
CA THR A 24 -3.97 -18.19 7.05
C THR A 24 -3.34 -17.29 8.12
N SER A 25 -2.95 -16.06 7.76
CA SER A 25 -2.31 -15.10 8.67
C SER A 25 -3.27 -14.61 9.76
N LEU A 26 -2.72 -14.27 10.93
CA LEU A 26 -3.46 -13.63 12.03
C LEU A 26 -3.19 -12.12 12.02
N THR A 27 -4.13 -11.33 11.49
CA THR A 27 -4.00 -9.87 11.35
C THR A 27 -5.25 -9.12 11.85
N PRO A 28 -5.68 -9.34 13.11
CA PRO A 28 -6.98 -8.89 13.63
C PRO A 28 -7.22 -7.37 13.53
N ASN A 29 -6.16 -6.56 13.67
CA ASN A 29 -6.27 -5.10 13.53
C ASN A 29 -6.51 -4.67 12.08
N ILE A 30 -5.82 -5.29 11.12
CA ILE A 30 -6.03 -5.02 9.68
C ILE A 30 -7.41 -5.52 9.25
N ASP A 31 -7.81 -6.71 9.72
CA ASP A 31 -9.14 -7.28 9.47
C ASP A 31 -10.27 -6.36 10.02
N SER A 32 -10.06 -5.76 11.19
CA SER A 32 -10.97 -4.77 11.80
C SER A 32 -11.08 -3.50 10.97
N LEU A 33 -9.95 -2.94 10.52
CA LEU A 33 -9.93 -1.78 9.62
C LEU A 33 -10.66 -2.07 8.30
N ARG A 34 -10.43 -3.24 7.72
CA ARG A 34 -11.08 -3.69 6.48
C ARG A 34 -12.59 -3.77 6.62
N LYS A 35 -13.09 -4.32 7.73
CA LYS A 35 -14.54 -4.47 8.01
C LYS A 35 -15.23 -3.14 8.27
N LYS A 36 -14.52 -2.15 8.82
CA LYS A 36 -15.05 -0.82 9.17
C LYS A 36 -14.85 0.23 8.06
N GLY A 37 -14.08 -0.10 7.04
CA GLY A 37 -13.72 0.81 5.96
C GLY A 37 -13.90 0.17 4.59
N THR A 38 -13.05 0.57 3.64
CA THR A 38 -13.08 0.08 2.26
C THR A 38 -11.76 -0.62 1.94
N TYR A 39 -11.85 -1.73 1.21
CA TYR A 39 -10.70 -2.50 0.73
C TYR A 39 -10.70 -2.54 -0.79
N PHE A 40 -9.56 -2.23 -1.40
CA PHE A 40 -9.39 -2.25 -2.85
C PHE A 40 -8.69 -3.56 -3.24
N THR A 41 -9.38 -4.44 -3.96
CA THR A 41 -8.83 -5.72 -4.42
C THR A 41 -7.89 -5.58 -5.63
N ASN A 42 -7.99 -4.46 -6.35
CA ASN A 42 -7.23 -4.18 -7.58
C ASN A 42 -6.31 -2.97 -7.37
N ALA A 43 -5.48 -2.99 -6.32
CA ALA A 43 -4.48 -1.97 -6.03
C ALA A 43 -3.08 -2.48 -6.36
N PHE A 44 -2.46 -1.94 -7.40
CA PHE A 44 -1.13 -2.37 -7.88
C PHE A 44 -0.09 -1.29 -7.61
N THR A 45 1.08 -1.70 -7.11
CA THR A 45 2.26 -0.82 -7.05
C THR A 45 2.76 -0.56 -8.48
N PRO A 46 3.21 0.65 -8.81
CA PRO A 46 3.77 0.93 -10.13
C PRO A 46 5.13 0.26 -10.33
N VAL A 47 5.82 -0.17 -9.26
CA VAL A 47 7.18 -0.74 -9.27
C VAL A 47 7.39 -1.73 -8.11
N ASP A 48 8.33 -2.66 -8.26
CA ASP A 48 8.67 -3.72 -7.29
C ASP A 48 9.88 -3.41 -6.39
N GLY A 49 10.46 -2.20 -6.47
CA GLY A 49 11.55 -1.75 -5.60
C GLY A 49 11.11 -0.76 -4.51
N THR A 50 11.55 -0.95 -3.26
CA THR A 50 11.13 -0.15 -2.08
C THR A 50 11.33 1.35 -2.28
N ILE A 51 12.55 1.80 -2.61
CA ILE A 51 12.87 3.23 -2.75
C ILE A 51 12.04 3.87 -3.89
N ILE A 52 11.95 3.19 -5.03
CA ILE A 52 11.23 3.71 -6.19
C ILE A 52 9.73 3.74 -5.90
N SER A 53 9.17 2.69 -5.27
CA SER A 53 7.75 2.62 -4.91
C SER A 53 7.36 3.74 -3.96
N LEU A 54 8.15 3.98 -2.90
CA LEU A 54 7.98 5.12 -2.01
C LEU A 54 8.01 6.46 -2.75
N ASN A 55 8.99 6.67 -3.63
CA ASN A 55 9.07 7.88 -4.44
C ASN A 55 7.83 8.08 -5.31
N THR A 56 7.28 7.02 -5.91
CA THR A 56 6.04 7.11 -6.70
C THR A 56 4.81 7.40 -5.85
N ILE A 57 4.68 6.81 -4.65
CA ILE A 57 3.56 7.04 -3.73
C ILE A 57 3.51 8.51 -3.28
N PHE A 58 4.64 9.07 -2.85
CA PHE A 58 4.68 10.43 -2.30
C PHE A 58 4.65 11.53 -3.36
N ASN A 59 5.08 11.26 -4.59
CA ASN A 59 5.07 12.24 -5.68
C ASN A 59 3.90 12.05 -6.66
N SER A 60 3.14 10.97 -6.54
CA SER A 60 2.05 10.61 -7.47
C SER A 60 2.50 10.51 -8.95
N ASN A 61 3.78 10.21 -9.18
CA ASN A 61 4.37 10.09 -10.51
C ASN A 61 4.84 8.65 -10.77
N PHE A 62 4.76 8.21 -12.03
CA PHE A 62 5.36 6.94 -12.44
C PHE A 62 6.87 6.98 -12.30
N GLN A 63 7.47 5.79 -12.15
CA GLN A 63 8.91 5.59 -12.02
C GLN A 63 9.71 6.39 -13.04
N VAL A 64 9.31 6.36 -14.32
CA VAL A 64 10.02 7.00 -15.44
C VAL A 64 10.10 8.52 -15.27
N GLY A 65 9.09 9.15 -14.68
CA GLY A 65 9.10 10.59 -14.39
C GLY A 65 10.03 10.97 -13.22
N ASN A 66 10.33 10.04 -12.32
CA ASN A 66 11.18 10.25 -11.13
C ASN A 66 12.62 9.72 -11.31
N ALA A 67 12.83 8.66 -12.08
CA ALA A 67 14.14 8.07 -12.34
C ALA A 67 15.08 9.04 -13.07
N ALA A 68 14.53 9.95 -13.89
CA ALA A 68 15.28 10.99 -14.57
C ALA A 68 15.86 12.08 -13.66
N ARG A 69 15.54 12.08 -12.35
CA ARG A 69 15.98 13.15 -11.42
C ARG A 69 17.14 12.76 -10.50
N HIS A 70 17.50 11.47 -10.43
CA HIS A 70 18.48 10.97 -9.45
C HIS A 70 19.44 9.89 -10.00
N GLN A 71 19.71 9.88 -11.31
CA GLN A 71 20.91 9.25 -11.87
C GLN A 71 22.00 10.29 -12.08
#